data_AF-A0A971PW02-F1
#
_entry.id   AF-A0A971PW02-F1
#
_cell.length_a   1.000
_cell.length_b   1.000
_cell.length_c   1.000
_cell.angle_alpha   90.00
_cell.angle_beta   90.00
_cell.angle_gamma   90.00
#
_symmetry.space_group_name_H-M   'P 1'
#
loop_
_entity.id
_entity.type
_entity.pdbx_description
1 polymer ?
#
loop_
_entity_poly.entity_id
_entity_poly.type
_entity_poly.pdbx_seq_one_letter_code
_entity_poly.pdbx_strand_id
1 'polypeptide(L)'
;IVLVDRGECDFSLKISNVAAGDGLVGIIGLIAPGDPFEGGEGTGDQRDQIPGFMVSQAVANRLREGLPETVVRFDPAQGTPLVGSMVGSSSRGPQHEGSHLIKPEIGAPGASISAIAGSGTGEGPFGGTSGAAPMVSGAAALVLEASGGVKATPNGTPGGRAAGHGLRPHEVKALLVNNGYTDVVNDALTGALAPITRIGGGEVRVDQAVGAPTAAWVTDTESGTLSFGFVDVTDTVTLTRTVAIRNLDNKARTYTVTPTFRFDDDRNSGAVTVSAPKTVQVKPGKGKDTTFTVTLTIDGAQLRGNHMSSGSEGANPDTLTLNEYDGYLVLDDGRHEMAMPWHVLPRKAAHVTPSTTTIEPGSFPQEIALTNDGVGMAQNDAYALLATSDDLPEGAQGEQSPTPDLRAVGVNTFPVSAGSCSANASFIWAFAINTWERQQHLLPVSHQVWLDTDRDGVDDYVVLNRDASGLGTISDGRQLSWVLDLNTGAASAFFYAEHSTNTGNTVLYLCGEQVGLSGSDVLATQVGVDVVAQDFYNGGPGDEITGLTVTPLGERFFGVPDDVPGGGTGDLAVYDFGPFDGNTPELGLLLLTNGDRGAGARGGATEDTEALIFLVE
;
A
#
# COMPACT_ATOMS: atom_id res chain seq x y z
N ILE A 1 -28.75 25.91 2.45
CA ILE A 1 -27.67 24.96 2.10
C ILE A 1 -27.09 24.50 3.41
N VAL A 2 -26.94 23.20 3.63
CA VAL A 2 -26.38 22.65 4.86
C VAL A 2 -25.09 21.91 4.53
N LEU A 3 -24.00 22.26 5.20
CA LEU A 3 -22.75 21.49 5.18
C LEU A 3 -22.82 20.43 6.28
N VAL A 4 -22.59 19.18 5.92
CA VAL A 4 -22.62 18.01 6.82
C VAL A 4 -21.31 17.25 6.64
N ASP A 5 -20.72 16.79 7.73
CA ASP A 5 -19.54 15.93 7.64
C ASP A 5 -19.91 14.51 7.20
N ARG A 6 -19.06 13.92 6.37
CA ARG A 6 -19.09 12.48 6.11
C ARG A 6 -18.95 11.75 7.45
N GLY A 7 -19.65 10.63 7.59
CA GLY A 7 -19.66 9.81 8.79
C GLY A 7 -20.41 8.51 8.54
N GLU A 8 -20.88 7.88 9.61
CA GLU A 8 -21.41 6.50 9.58
C GLU A 8 -22.70 6.32 8.79
N CYS A 9 -23.57 7.33 8.75
CA CYS A 9 -24.84 7.24 8.03
C CYS A 9 -24.65 7.41 6.52
N ASP A 10 -25.48 6.69 5.75
CA ASP A 10 -25.48 6.77 4.29
C ASP A 10 -25.64 8.20 3.78
N PHE A 11 -25.05 8.46 2.61
CA PHE A 11 -25.10 9.77 1.96
C PHE A 11 -26.55 10.21 1.77
N SER A 12 -27.40 9.33 1.26
CA SER A 12 -28.82 9.57 1.04
C SER A 12 -29.61 9.90 2.30
N LEU A 13 -29.28 9.24 3.42
CA LEU A 13 -29.94 9.48 4.71
C LEU A 13 -29.56 10.86 5.25
N LYS A 14 -28.28 11.25 5.10
CA LYS A 14 -27.83 12.62 5.44
C LYS A 14 -28.58 13.66 4.62
N ILE A 15 -28.74 13.47 3.31
CA ILE A 15 -29.50 14.38 2.44
C ILE A 15 -30.99 14.41 2.84
N SER A 16 -31.59 13.26 3.14
CA SER A 16 -32.98 13.15 3.60
C SER A 16 -33.20 13.90 4.92
N ASN A 17 -32.25 13.81 5.87
CA ASN A 17 -32.29 14.55 7.13
C ASN A 17 -32.14 16.06 6.91
N VAL A 18 -31.31 16.49 5.95
CA VAL A 18 -31.23 17.90 5.57
C VAL A 18 -32.57 18.40 5.01
N ALA A 19 -33.23 17.61 4.16
CA ALA A 19 -34.54 17.94 3.61
C ALA A 19 -35.62 18.03 4.71
N ALA A 20 -35.64 17.07 5.63
CA ALA A 20 -36.55 17.07 6.79
C ALA A 20 -36.34 18.27 7.73
N GLY A 21 -35.14 18.84 7.73
CA GLY A 21 -34.81 20.09 8.43
C GLY A 21 -35.03 21.36 7.59
N ASP A 22 -35.85 21.31 6.54
CA ASP A 22 -36.12 22.41 5.59
C ASP A 22 -34.87 22.95 4.84
N GLY A 23 -33.80 22.17 4.79
CA GLY A 23 -32.60 22.49 4.02
C GLY A 23 -32.87 22.36 2.52
N LEU A 24 -32.41 23.32 1.71
CA LEU A 24 -32.66 23.34 0.26
C LEU A 24 -31.64 22.54 -0.57
N VAL A 25 -30.44 22.32 -0.03
CA VAL A 25 -29.32 21.60 -0.65
C VAL A 25 -28.44 21.06 0.48
N GLY A 26 -28.00 19.81 0.38
CA GLY A 26 -26.98 19.23 1.25
C GLY A 26 -25.60 19.19 0.58
N ILE A 27 -24.56 19.59 1.30
CA ILE A 27 -23.16 19.41 0.92
C ILE A 27 -22.53 18.49 1.96
N ILE A 28 -22.02 17.35 1.53
CA ILE A 28 -21.32 16.39 2.38
C ILE A 28 -19.82 16.60 2.20
N GLY A 29 -19.15 17.04 3.26
CA GLY A 29 -17.70 17.23 3.27
C GLY A 29 -16.98 15.95 3.67
N LEU A 30 -15.97 15.53 2.89
CA LEU A 30 -15.06 14.49 3.34
C LEU A 30 -14.34 14.93 4.63
N ILE A 31 -14.12 13.97 5.53
CA ILE A 31 -13.40 14.19 6.80
C ILE A 31 -11.96 13.67 6.77
N ALA A 32 -11.56 13.06 5.65
CA ALA A 32 -10.22 12.57 5.37
C ALA A 32 -9.79 13.03 3.96
N PRO A 33 -8.48 13.05 3.66
CA PRO A 33 -7.98 13.36 2.32
C PRO A 33 -8.57 12.44 1.25
N GLY A 34 -8.66 12.94 0.02
CA GLY A 34 -9.15 12.19 -1.14
C GLY A 34 -10.18 12.94 -1.97
N ASP A 35 -10.49 12.34 -3.13
CA ASP A 35 -11.44 12.91 -4.07
C ASP A 35 -12.88 12.64 -3.67
N PRO A 36 -13.81 13.58 -3.91
CA PRO A 36 -15.24 13.33 -3.79
C PRO A 36 -15.67 12.16 -4.68
N PHE A 37 -16.61 11.37 -4.20
CA PHE A 37 -17.15 10.23 -4.92
C PHE A 37 -18.69 10.19 -4.80
N GLU A 38 -19.33 9.35 -5.60
CA GLU A 38 -20.78 9.16 -5.51
C GLU A 38 -21.15 8.45 -4.21
N GLY A 39 -21.98 9.09 -3.39
CA GLY A 39 -22.38 8.55 -2.10
C GLY A 39 -23.30 7.34 -2.21
N GLY A 40 -23.19 6.42 -1.24
CA GLY A 40 -24.01 5.23 -1.16
C GLY A 40 -25.49 5.51 -0.84
N GLU A 41 -26.33 4.57 -1.24
CA GLU A 41 -27.78 4.61 -1.07
C GLU A 41 -28.23 3.77 0.13
N GLY A 42 -28.84 4.44 1.11
CA GLY A 42 -29.48 3.82 2.27
C GLY A 42 -30.88 3.28 1.97
N THR A 43 -31.28 2.27 2.75
CA THR A 43 -32.59 1.62 2.58
C THR A 43 -33.74 2.46 3.14
N GLY A 44 -34.78 2.70 2.33
CA GLY A 44 -36.00 3.40 2.76
C GLY A 44 -35.96 4.93 2.64
N ASP A 45 -34.90 5.50 2.06
CA ASP A 45 -34.67 6.95 2.01
C ASP A 45 -35.48 7.67 0.91
N GLN A 46 -35.98 8.87 1.21
CA GLN A 46 -36.67 9.76 0.26
C GLN A 46 -35.69 10.79 -0.33
N ARG A 47 -34.85 10.32 -1.27
CA ARG A 47 -33.74 11.12 -1.81
C ARG A 47 -34.14 12.25 -2.76
N ASP A 48 -35.32 12.18 -3.33
CA ASP A 48 -35.70 13.07 -4.44
C ASP A 48 -36.26 14.43 -3.95
N GLN A 49 -36.09 14.76 -2.66
CA GLN A 49 -36.61 16.02 -2.12
C GLN A 49 -35.70 17.22 -2.41
N ILE A 50 -34.36 17.05 -2.33
CA ILE A 50 -33.37 18.13 -2.54
C ILE A 50 -32.08 17.62 -3.19
N PRO A 51 -31.30 18.48 -3.88
CA PRO A 51 -29.97 18.13 -4.37
C PRO A 51 -28.95 17.87 -3.25
N GLY A 52 -28.07 16.89 -3.48
CA GLY A 52 -26.94 16.56 -2.61
C GLY A 52 -25.61 16.57 -3.38
N PHE A 53 -24.56 17.12 -2.77
CA PHE A 53 -23.20 17.18 -3.34
C PHE A 53 -22.18 16.65 -2.36
N MET A 54 -21.08 16.07 -2.85
CA MET A 54 -19.90 15.77 -2.03
C MET A 54 -18.75 16.73 -2.38
N VAL A 55 -17.97 17.15 -1.39
CA VAL A 55 -16.77 17.97 -1.58
C VAL A 55 -15.59 17.40 -0.78
N SER A 56 -14.36 17.72 -1.23
CA SER A 56 -13.15 17.26 -0.56
C SER A 56 -13.01 17.86 0.83
N GLN A 57 -12.15 17.27 1.67
CA GLN A 57 -11.89 17.77 3.03
C GLN A 57 -11.38 19.22 3.00
N ALA A 58 -10.48 19.54 2.07
CA ALA A 58 -9.97 20.91 1.90
C ALA A 58 -11.10 21.92 1.57
N VAL A 59 -12.04 21.54 0.70
CA VAL A 59 -13.19 22.39 0.39
C VAL A 59 -14.13 22.48 1.59
N ALA A 60 -14.40 21.37 2.28
CA ALA A 60 -15.26 21.35 3.48
C ALA A 60 -14.71 22.26 4.59
N ASN A 61 -13.41 22.19 4.88
CA ASN A 61 -12.73 23.03 5.87
C ASN A 61 -12.81 24.51 5.47
N ARG A 62 -12.52 24.83 4.20
CA ARG A 62 -12.65 26.19 3.68
C ARG A 62 -14.09 26.73 3.80
N LEU A 63 -15.09 25.91 3.49
CA LEU A 63 -16.49 26.29 3.63
C LEU A 63 -16.81 26.60 5.10
N ARG A 64 -16.36 25.74 6.02
CA ARG A 64 -16.60 25.86 7.47
C ARG A 64 -15.97 27.11 8.07
N GLU A 65 -14.72 27.38 7.74
CA GLU A 65 -13.99 28.58 8.20
C GLU A 65 -14.64 29.89 7.75
N GLY A 66 -15.29 29.89 6.58
CA GLY A 66 -15.97 31.07 6.05
C GLY A 66 -17.41 31.28 6.54
N LEU A 67 -17.98 30.34 7.30
CA LEU A 67 -19.35 30.49 7.80
C LEU A 67 -19.46 31.63 8.83
N PRO A 68 -20.59 32.39 8.84
CA PRO A 68 -21.79 32.22 8.00
C PRO A 68 -21.75 32.97 6.66
N GLU A 69 -20.67 33.70 6.35
CA GLU A 69 -20.60 34.62 5.21
C GLU A 69 -20.29 33.94 3.85
N THR A 70 -20.04 32.63 3.85
CA THR A 70 -19.77 31.84 2.65
C THR A 70 -20.96 31.82 1.69
N VAL A 71 -20.71 32.18 0.41
CA VAL A 71 -21.68 32.04 -0.68
C VAL A 71 -21.27 30.87 -1.59
N VAL A 72 -22.13 29.87 -1.70
CA VAL A 72 -21.96 28.74 -2.64
C VAL A 72 -22.91 28.93 -3.83
N ARG A 73 -22.39 28.74 -5.05
CA ARG A 73 -23.18 28.79 -6.29
C ARG A 73 -23.02 27.48 -7.05
N PHE A 74 -24.13 26.93 -7.52
CA PHE A 74 -24.18 25.75 -8.37
C PHE A 74 -24.55 26.20 -9.78
N ASP A 75 -23.69 25.92 -10.76
CA ASP A 75 -23.91 26.24 -12.16
C ASP A 75 -23.73 24.97 -13.02
N PRO A 76 -24.81 24.36 -13.52
CA PRO A 76 -24.73 23.20 -14.41
C PRO A 76 -23.92 23.47 -15.70
N ALA A 77 -23.77 24.74 -16.11
CA ALA A 77 -22.95 25.10 -17.27
C ALA A 77 -21.43 25.05 -16.96
N GLN A 78 -21.03 24.86 -15.71
CA GLN A 78 -19.63 24.74 -15.27
C GLN A 78 -19.23 23.28 -14.96
N GLY A 79 -19.99 22.29 -15.46
CA GLY A 79 -19.66 20.88 -15.30
C GLY A 79 -18.48 20.43 -16.17
N THR A 80 -17.66 19.51 -15.65
CA THR A 80 -16.59 18.84 -16.40
C THR A 80 -17.02 17.42 -16.76
N PRO A 81 -16.98 17.00 -18.04
CA PRO A 81 -17.24 15.61 -18.42
C PRO A 81 -16.23 14.66 -17.77
N LEU A 82 -16.71 13.59 -17.17
CA LEU A 82 -15.88 12.57 -16.50
C LEU A 82 -15.58 11.35 -17.40
N VAL A 83 -15.96 11.40 -18.68
CA VAL A 83 -15.67 10.32 -19.64
C VAL A 83 -14.16 10.11 -19.77
N GLY A 84 -13.72 8.86 -19.70
CA GLY A 84 -12.29 8.52 -19.75
C GLY A 84 -11.52 8.91 -18.48
N SER A 85 -12.20 9.20 -17.37
CA SER A 85 -11.56 9.47 -16.08
C SER A 85 -11.84 8.41 -15.02
N MET A 86 -10.93 8.26 -14.06
CA MET A 86 -11.13 7.40 -12.90
C MET A 86 -12.08 8.02 -11.89
N VAL A 87 -12.95 7.20 -11.29
CA VAL A 87 -13.70 7.60 -10.10
C VAL A 87 -12.78 7.56 -8.89
N GLY A 88 -12.83 8.59 -8.03
CA GLY A 88 -11.96 8.74 -6.85
C GLY A 88 -11.95 7.53 -5.93
N SER A 89 -13.12 6.91 -5.73
CA SER A 89 -13.32 5.73 -4.87
C SER A 89 -12.86 4.40 -5.47
N SER A 90 -12.37 4.37 -6.71
CA SER A 90 -11.81 3.15 -7.29
C SER A 90 -10.53 2.77 -6.54
N SER A 91 -10.51 1.56 -5.98
CA SER A 91 -9.32 1.03 -5.32
C SER A 91 -8.14 1.01 -6.28
N ARG A 92 -6.97 1.32 -5.73
CA ARG A 92 -5.69 1.31 -6.43
C ARG A 92 -4.83 0.22 -5.81
N GLY A 93 -4.08 -0.49 -6.65
CA GLY A 93 -3.02 -1.36 -6.20
C GLY A 93 -1.69 -0.62 -5.95
N PRO A 94 -0.55 -1.33 -6.03
CA PRO A 94 -0.42 -2.75 -6.36
C PRO A 94 -1.11 -3.67 -5.33
N GLN A 95 -1.29 -4.96 -5.65
CA GLN A 95 -1.97 -5.92 -4.76
C GLN A 95 -1.36 -5.92 -3.36
N HIS A 96 -2.24 -5.82 -2.34
CA HIS A 96 -1.88 -5.62 -0.94
C HIS A 96 -1.38 -6.87 -0.17
N GLU A 97 -0.93 -7.93 -0.84
CA GLU A 97 -0.73 -9.27 -0.24
C GLU A 97 0.54 -9.95 -0.79
N GLY A 98 1.70 -9.40 -0.44
CA GLY A 98 3.06 -9.90 -0.74
C GLY A 98 3.54 -9.73 -2.21
N SER A 99 2.68 -10.00 -3.18
CA SER A 99 3.10 -10.18 -4.59
C SER A 99 3.25 -8.89 -5.40
N HIS A 100 2.72 -7.75 -4.93
CA HIS A 100 2.81 -6.45 -5.59
C HIS A 100 2.40 -6.47 -7.08
N LEU A 101 1.43 -7.32 -7.42
CA LEU A 101 0.95 -7.48 -8.78
C LEU A 101 0.10 -6.29 -9.20
N ILE A 102 0.02 -6.07 -10.51
CA ILE A 102 -0.91 -5.11 -11.10
C ILE A 102 -2.34 -5.50 -10.73
N LYS A 103 -2.96 -4.67 -9.89
CA LYS A 103 -4.39 -4.67 -9.61
C LYS A 103 -4.89 -3.23 -9.52
N PRO A 104 -6.09 -2.93 -10.05
CA PRO A 104 -6.93 -3.79 -10.90
C PRO A 104 -6.24 -4.13 -12.25
N GLU A 105 -6.70 -5.18 -12.93
CA GLU A 105 -6.15 -5.55 -14.26
C GLU A 105 -6.92 -4.88 -15.43
N ILE A 106 -8.13 -4.38 -15.20
CA ILE A 106 -8.98 -3.72 -16.21
C ILE A 106 -10.00 -2.80 -15.52
N GLY A 107 -10.33 -1.67 -16.15
CA GLY A 107 -11.40 -0.76 -15.75
C GLY A 107 -12.65 -0.89 -16.64
N ALA A 108 -13.78 -0.38 -16.17
CA ALA A 108 -15.00 -0.25 -16.98
C ALA A 108 -15.87 0.89 -16.43
N PRO A 109 -16.83 1.40 -17.21
CA PRO A 109 -17.83 2.33 -16.69
C PRO A 109 -18.57 1.72 -15.49
N GLY A 110 -18.40 2.33 -14.31
CA GLY A 110 -19.00 1.86 -13.07
C GLY A 110 -20.27 2.59 -12.65
N ALA A 111 -20.47 3.81 -13.13
CA ALA A 111 -21.66 4.61 -12.90
C ALA A 111 -22.66 4.45 -14.05
N SER A 112 -23.89 4.10 -13.74
CA SER A 112 -24.96 3.91 -14.72
C SER A 112 -26.34 4.12 -14.10
N ILE A 113 -27.37 4.23 -14.95
CA ILE A 113 -28.77 4.03 -14.52
C ILE A 113 -29.07 2.53 -14.67
N SER A 114 -29.32 1.87 -13.54
CA SER A 114 -29.51 0.42 -13.42
C SER A 114 -30.91 0.07 -12.91
N ALA A 115 -31.41 -1.11 -13.31
CA ALA A 115 -32.69 -1.61 -12.83
C ALA A 115 -32.69 -1.86 -11.31
N ILE A 116 -33.73 -1.39 -10.61
CA ILE A 116 -33.88 -1.59 -9.17
C ILE A 116 -34.58 -2.94 -8.92
N ALA A 117 -33.89 -3.86 -8.26
CA ALA A 117 -34.41 -5.18 -7.95
C ALA A 117 -35.75 -5.11 -7.18
N GLY A 118 -36.75 -5.86 -7.65
CA GLY A 118 -38.08 -5.92 -7.01
C GLY A 118 -39.03 -4.75 -7.34
N SER A 119 -38.57 -3.73 -8.08
CA SER A 119 -39.41 -2.56 -8.45
C SER A 119 -40.28 -2.79 -9.70
N GLY A 120 -40.05 -3.89 -10.43
CA GLY A 120 -40.71 -4.20 -11.70
C GLY A 120 -40.15 -3.42 -12.89
N THR A 121 -40.29 -2.09 -12.88
CA THR A 121 -39.83 -1.19 -13.98
C THR A 121 -38.99 -0.01 -13.48
N GLY A 122 -38.67 0.03 -12.19
CA GLY A 122 -37.88 1.10 -11.61
C GLY A 122 -36.41 0.99 -12.00
N GLU A 123 -35.81 2.15 -12.23
CA GLU A 123 -34.39 2.32 -12.49
C GLU A 123 -33.85 3.41 -11.56
N GLY A 124 -32.56 3.34 -11.25
CA GLY A 124 -31.89 4.32 -10.39
C GLY A 124 -30.39 4.36 -10.64
N PRO A 125 -29.71 5.40 -10.15
CA PRO A 125 -28.25 5.47 -10.25
C PRO A 125 -27.61 4.31 -9.47
N PHE A 126 -26.60 3.69 -10.08
CA PHE A 126 -25.76 2.68 -9.45
C PHE A 126 -24.33 2.91 -9.88
N GLY A 127 -23.42 2.93 -8.91
CA GLY A 127 -22.04 3.39 -9.07
C GLY A 127 -21.00 2.49 -8.42
N GLY A 128 -19.74 2.87 -8.62
CA GLY A 128 -18.58 2.20 -8.03
C GLY A 128 -18.09 1.00 -8.83
N THR A 129 -17.07 0.32 -8.28
CA THR A 129 -16.50 -0.89 -8.89
C THR A 129 -17.51 -2.04 -8.97
N SER A 130 -18.51 -2.05 -8.08
CA SER A 130 -19.67 -2.96 -8.15
C SER A 130 -20.51 -2.79 -9.43
N GLY A 131 -20.55 -1.58 -10.01
CA GLY A 131 -21.17 -1.33 -11.32
C GLY A 131 -20.24 -1.64 -12.51
N ALA A 132 -18.92 -1.54 -12.31
CA ALA A 132 -17.93 -1.85 -13.35
C ALA A 132 -17.78 -3.38 -13.55
N ALA A 133 -17.82 -4.16 -12.48
CA ALA A 133 -17.68 -5.62 -12.52
C ALA A 133 -18.67 -6.35 -13.46
N PRO A 134 -19.99 -6.05 -13.47
CA PRO A 134 -20.91 -6.68 -14.41
C PRO A 134 -20.67 -6.25 -15.86
N MET A 135 -20.17 -5.04 -16.12
CA MET A 135 -19.78 -4.61 -17.48
C MET A 135 -18.64 -5.48 -18.02
N VAL A 136 -17.60 -5.71 -17.23
CA VAL A 136 -16.48 -6.57 -17.60
C VAL A 136 -16.94 -8.03 -17.74
N SER A 137 -17.81 -8.51 -16.86
CA SER A 137 -18.35 -9.88 -16.91
C SER A 137 -19.17 -10.11 -18.20
N GLY A 138 -20.02 -9.15 -18.59
CA GLY A 138 -20.74 -9.17 -19.86
C GLY A 138 -19.82 -9.12 -21.07
N ALA A 139 -18.78 -8.28 -21.03
CA ALA A 139 -17.76 -8.24 -22.08
C ALA A 139 -17.02 -9.57 -22.23
N ALA A 140 -16.65 -10.22 -21.13
CA ALA A 140 -16.02 -11.54 -21.14
C ALA A 140 -16.95 -12.61 -21.75
N ALA A 141 -18.25 -12.57 -21.43
CA ALA A 141 -19.24 -13.47 -22.02
C ALA A 141 -19.37 -13.30 -23.53
N LEU A 142 -19.37 -12.05 -24.03
CA LEU A 142 -19.42 -11.76 -25.46
C LEU A 142 -18.14 -12.20 -26.19
N VAL A 143 -16.97 -12.01 -25.58
CA VAL A 143 -15.69 -12.52 -26.13
C VAL A 143 -15.69 -14.04 -26.20
N LEU A 144 -16.19 -14.72 -25.16
CA LEU A 144 -16.35 -16.17 -25.15
C LEU A 144 -17.30 -16.66 -26.25
N GLU A 145 -18.48 -16.05 -26.38
CA GLU A 145 -19.46 -16.38 -27.41
C GLU A 145 -18.87 -16.22 -28.82
N ALA A 146 -18.29 -15.05 -29.11
CA ALA A 146 -17.69 -14.74 -30.41
C ALA A 146 -16.55 -15.70 -30.76
N SER A 147 -15.87 -16.27 -29.77
CA SER A 147 -14.72 -17.16 -29.94
C SER A 147 -15.09 -18.65 -30.01
N GLY A 148 -16.38 -18.99 -29.89
CA GLY A 148 -16.87 -20.38 -29.98
C GLY A 148 -16.89 -21.12 -28.64
N GLY A 149 -16.86 -20.39 -27.52
CA GLY A 149 -16.91 -20.91 -26.16
C GLY A 149 -15.58 -21.47 -25.64
N VAL A 150 -15.65 -22.27 -24.57
CA VAL A 150 -14.49 -22.85 -23.86
C VAL A 150 -14.07 -24.24 -24.37
N LYS A 151 -14.87 -24.89 -25.23
CA LYS A 151 -14.63 -26.27 -25.71
C LYS A 151 -14.18 -26.31 -27.16
N ALA A 152 -13.24 -27.20 -27.45
CA ALA A 152 -12.95 -27.66 -28.80
C ALA A 152 -14.15 -28.43 -29.38
N THR A 153 -14.60 -28.10 -30.58
CA THR A 153 -15.50 -29.01 -31.30
C THR A 153 -14.67 -30.19 -31.84
N PRO A 154 -15.10 -31.46 -31.65
CA PRO A 154 -14.39 -32.63 -32.17
C PRO A 154 -14.27 -32.66 -33.71
N ASN A 155 -15.10 -31.89 -34.41
CA ASN A 155 -15.27 -31.94 -35.86
C ASN A 155 -14.56 -30.80 -36.63
N GLY A 156 -13.62 -30.08 -36.02
CA GLY A 156 -12.68 -29.21 -36.75
C GLY A 156 -13.26 -27.94 -37.38
N THR A 157 -14.56 -27.67 -37.21
CA THR A 157 -15.18 -26.37 -37.51
C THR A 157 -15.31 -25.59 -36.20
N PRO A 158 -14.54 -24.51 -35.97
CA PRO A 158 -14.69 -23.71 -34.77
C PRO A 158 -16.12 -23.16 -34.69
N GLY A 159 -16.78 -23.28 -33.54
CA GLY A 159 -18.10 -22.67 -33.32
C GLY A 159 -18.07 -21.13 -33.26
N GLY A 160 -16.91 -20.50 -33.50
CA GLY A 160 -16.69 -19.06 -33.46
C GLY A 160 -15.39 -18.66 -34.17
N ARG A 161 -14.88 -17.45 -33.91
CA ARG A 161 -13.77 -16.85 -34.67
C ARG A 161 -12.37 -17.43 -34.36
N ALA A 162 -12.20 -18.09 -33.21
CA ALA A 162 -10.88 -18.57 -32.78
C ALA A 162 -10.45 -19.84 -33.52
N ALA A 163 -9.33 -19.77 -34.23
CA ALA A 163 -8.74 -20.91 -34.90
C ALA A 163 -8.22 -21.94 -33.87
N GLY A 164 -8.72 -23.18 -33.96
CA GLY A 164 -8.29 -24.29 -33.10
C GLY A 164 -9.33 -24.61 -32.01
N HIS A 165 -8.90 -24.59 -30.75
CA HIS A 165 -9.77 -24.82 -29.59
C HIS A 165 -10.43 -23.50 -29.14
N GLY A 166 -11.45 -23.58 -28.28
CA GLY A 166 -12.02 -22.39 -27.62
C GLY A 166 -11.00 -21.60 -26.77
N LEU A 167 -11.47 -20.55 -26.11
CA LEU A 167 -10.63 -19.74 -25.20
C LEU A 167 -10.76 -20.22 -23.76
N ARG A 168 -9.63 -20.26 -23.05
CA ARG A 168 -9.55 -20.41 -21.59
C ARG A 168 -9.83 -19.07 -20.91
N PRO A 169 -10.25 -19.06 -19.63
CA PRO A 169 -10.54 -17.82 -18.90
C PRO A 169 -9.42 -16.77 -18.95
N HIS A 170 -8.16 -17.20 -18.79
CA HIS A 170 -7.02 -16.28 -18.86
C HIS A 170 -6.79 -15.67 -20.25
N GLU A 171 -7.11 -16.40 -21.32
CA GLU A 171 -6.99 -15.90 -22.70
C GLU A 171 -8.08 -14.88 -23.00
N VAL A 172 -9.28 -15.06 -22.44
CA VAL A 172 -10.36 -14.07 -22.49
C VAL A 172 -9.96 -12.81 -21.71
N LYS A 173 -9.43 -12.99 -20.49
CA LYS A 173 -8.90 -11.89 -19.69
C LYS A 173 -7.82 -11.12 -20.47
N ALA A 174 -6.85 -11.82 -21.06
CA ALA A 174 -5.81 -11.22 -21.87
C ALA A 174 -6.37 -10.45 -23.06
N LEU A 175 -7.38 -10.96 -23.78
CA LEU A 175 -8.01 -10.20 -24.86
C LEU A 175 -8.64 -8.89 -24.38
N LEU A 176 -9.29 -8.89 -23.22
CA LEU A 176 -9.89 -7.68 -22.65
C LEU A 176 -8.82 -6.69 -22.19
N VAL A 177 -7.81 -7.15 -21.46
CA VAL A 177 -6.70 -6.33 -20.94
C VAL A 177 -5.89 -5.72 -22.09
N ASN A 178 -5.50 -6.54 -23.06
CA ASN A 178 -4.62 -6.12 -24.15
C ASN A 178 -5.24 -5.09 -25.09
N ASN A 179 -6.57 -4.93 -25.04
CA ASN A 179 -7.35 -4.09 -25.93
C ASN A 179 -8.14 -3.01 -25.18
N GLY A 180 -7.80 -2.75 -23.91
CA GLY A 180 -8.41 -1.67 -23.15
C GLY A 180 -8.04 -0.30 -23.74
N TYR A 181 -8.89 0.68 -23.51
CA TYR A 181 -8.59 2.08 -23.82
C TYR A 181 -7.67 2.64 -22.74
N THR A 182 -6.43 2.96 -23.12
CA THR A 182 -5.33 3.29 -22.20
C THR A 182 -5.22 4.76 -21.84
N ASP A 183 -5.83 5.66 -22.61
CA ASP A 183 -5.77 7.12 -22.39
C ASP A 183 -6.72 7.59 -21.29
N VAL A 184 -6.84 6.79 -20.22
CA VAL A 184 -7.62 7.10 -19.03
C VAL A 184 -6.83 8.06 -18.15
N VAL A 185 -7.49 9.14 -17.73
CA VAL A 185 -6.94 10.12 -16.79
C VAL A 185 -7.38 9.82 -15.37
N ASN A 186 -6.53 10.14 -14.40
CA ASN A 186 -6.87 10.06 -12.99
C ASN A 186 -7.77 11.22 -12.57
N ASP A 187 -7.51 12.41 -13.11
CA ASP A 187 -8.23 13.63 -12.80
C ASP A 187 -8.62 14.35 -14.10
N ALA A 188 -9.94 14.46 -14.33
CA ALA A 188 -10.50 15.11 -15.51
C ALA A 188 -10.27 16.64 -15.55
N LEU A 189 -10.01 17.28 -14.42
CA LEU A 189 -9.78 18.72 -14.32
C LEU A 189 -8.36 19.09 -14.73
N THR A 190 -7.38 18.30 -14.30
CA THR A 190 -5.96 18.54 -14.59
C THR A 190 -5.46 17.78 -15.81
N GLY A 191 -6.16 16.70 -16.21
CA GLY A 191 -5.69 15.77 -17.23
C GLY A 191 -4.57 14.85 -16.73
N ALA A 192 -4.34 14.78 -15.40
CA ALA A 192 -3.32 13.91 -14.82
C ALA A 192 -3.58 12.46 -15.22
N LEU A 193 -2.53 11.77 -15.69
CA LEU A 193 -2.65 10.40 -16.19
C LEU A 193 -2.88 9.43 -15.02
N ALA A 194 -3.68 8.38 -15.25
CA ALA A 194 -3.82 7.33 -14.25
C ALA A 194 -2.68 6.30 -14.37
N PRO A 195 -2.03 5.94 -13.24
CA PRO A 195 -1.01 4.90 -13.23
C PRO A 195 -1.65 3.53 -13.48
N ILE A 196 -0.86 2.59 -13.96
CA ILE A 196 -1.29 1.22 -14.31
C ILE A 196 -1.80 0.47 -13.08
N THR A 197 -1.27 0.74 -11.90
CA THR A 197 -1.80 0.22 -10.62
C THR A 197 -3.19 0.78 -10.28
N ARG A 198 -3.73 1.72 -11.07
CA ARG A 198 -5.09 2.25 -10.93
C ARG A 198 -6.01 1.83 -12.08
N ILE A 199 -5.50 1.68 -13.31
CA ILE A 199 -6.31 1.38 -14.51
C ILE A 199 -6.12 -0.02 -15.10
N GLY A 200 -5.04 -0.71 -14.75
CA GLY A 200 -4.64 -1.96 -15.41
C GLY A 200 -4.43 -1.77 -16.91
N GLY A 201 -5.10 -2.60 -17.72
CA GLY A 201 -5.13 -2.49 -19.19
C GLY A 201 -5.96 -1.32 -19.74
N GLY A 202 -6.61 -0.52 -18.88
CA GLY A 202 -7.46 0.59 -19.28
C GLY A 202 -8.96 0.27 -19.23
N GLU A 203 -9.78 1.12 -19.85
CA GLU A 203 -11.24 0.92 -19.92
C GLU A 203 -11.59 -0.20 -20.92
N VAL A 204 -12.46 -1.13 -20.54
CA VAL A 204 -12.85 -2.28 -21.37
C VAL A 204 -13.44 -1.85 -22.72
N ARG A 205 -12.92 -2.41 -23.81
CA ARG A 205 -13.43 -2.23 -25.19
C ARG A 205 -13.80 -3.57 -25.81
N VAL A 206 -15.04 -4.02 -25.55
CA VAL A 206 -15.51 -5.35 -25.99
C VAL A 206 -15.46 -5.51 -27.51
N ASP A 207 -15.72 -4.43 -28.26
CA ASP A 207 -15.64 -4.39 -29.72
C ASP A 207 -14.21 -4.69 -30.20
N GLN A 208 -13.21 -4.07 -29.57
CA GLN A 208 -11.80 -4.27 -29.88
C GLN A 208 -11.35 -5.67 -29.47
N ALA A 209 -11.72 -6.15 -28.28
CA ALA A 209 -11.38 -7.49 -27.81
C ALA A 209 -11.99 -8.61 -28.69
N VAL A 210 -13.22 -8.44 -29.19
CA VAL A 210 -13.86 -9.33 -30.17
C VAL A 210 -13.21 -9.22 -31.55
N GLY A 211 -12.69 -8.06 -31.93
CA GLY A 211 -11.95 -7.86 -33.18
C GLY A 211 -10.51 -8.39 -33.13
N ALA A 212 -9.93 -8.51 -31.93
CA ALA A 212 -8.51 -8.76 -31.75
C ALA A 212 -8.07 -10.13 -32.30
N PRO A 213 -7.08 -10.18 -33.21
CA PRO A 213 -6.66 -11.42 -33.84
C PRO A 213 -5.73 -12.27 -32.95
N THR A 214 -5.24 -11.72 -31.86
CA THR A 214 -4.27 -12.34 -30.96
C THR A 214 -4.55 -12.01 -29.51
N ALA A 215 -4.21 -12.94 -28.62
CA ALA A 215 -4.14 -12.70 -27.18
C ALA A 215 -2.68 -12.86 -26.74
N ALA A 216 -2.20 -12.01 -25.84
CA ALA A 216 -0.87 -12.11 -25.28
C ALA A 216 -0.91 -12.08 -23.74
N TRP A 217 -0.17 -12.97 -23.10
CA TRP A 217 -0.14 -13.10 -21.64
C TRP A 217 1.24 -13.57 -21.16
N VAL A 218 1.51 -13.35 -19.88
CA VAL A 218 2.71 -13.82 -19.21
C VAL A 218 2.51 -15.27 -18.77
N THR A 219 3.45 -16.15 -19.09
CA THR A 219 3.24 -17.61 -19.00
C THR A 219 3.22 -18.16 -17.58
N ASP A 220 3.90 -17.52 -16.63
CA ASP A 220 4.01 -17.95 -15.23
C ASP A 220 2.77 -17.58 -14.41
N THR A 221 2.20 -16.40 -14.66
CA THR A 221 1.04 -15.85 -13.94
C THR A 221 -0.28 -16.02 -14.69
N GLU A 222 -0.24 -16.45 -15.95
CA GLU A 222 -1.39 -16.46 -16.87
C GLU A 222 -2.15 -15.11 -16.87
N SER A 223 -1.41 -14.00 -16.81
CA SER A 223 -1.96 -12.65 -16.78
C SER A 223 -1.69 -11.89 -18.09
N GLY A 224 -2.66 -11.07 -18.53
CA GLY A 224 -2.46 -10.09 -19.61
C GLY A 224 -1.54 -8.92 -19.22
N THR A 225 -1.05 -8.90 -17.98
CA THR A 225 -0.20 -7.85 -17.41
C THR A 225 1.20 -8.37 -17.08
N LEU A 226 2.20 -7.51 -17.20
CA LEU A 226 3.61 -7.74 -16.93
C LEU A 226 3.98 -7.17 -15.55
N SER A 227 3.66 -7.91 -14.49
CA SER A 227 4.00 -7.51 -13.11
C SER A 227 5.42 -7.96 -12.75
N PHE A 228 6.28 -7.01 -12.42
CA PHE A 228 7.64 -7.25 -11.92
C PHE A 228 7.75 -7.16 -10.38
N GLY A 229 6.70 -6.65 -9.71
CA GLY A 229 6.58 -6.66 -8.26
C GLY A 229 7.36 -5.55 -7.55
N PHE A 230 7.51 -5.70 -6.24
CA PHE A 230 8.37 -4.87 -5.41
C PHE A 230 9.80 -5.40 -5.41
N VAL A 231 10.78 -4.50 -5.46
CA VAL A 231 12.19 -4.88 -5.60
C VAL A 231 13.07 -3.93 -4.79
N ASP A 232 13.75 -4.43 -3.78
CA ASP A 232 14.88 -3.70 -3.18
C ASP A 232 16.08 -3.78 -4.11
N VAL A 233 16.66 -2.63 -4.44
CA VAL A 233 17.72 -2.50 -5.43
C VAL A 233 18.97 -1.96 -4.74
N THR A 234 19.97 -2.83 -4.59
CA THR A 234 21.27 -2.54 -3.99
C THR A 234 22.34 -2.16 -5.02
N ASP A 235 22.14 -2.49 -6.30
CA ASP A 235 22.97 -2.06 -7.43
C ASP A 235 22.12 -2.10 -8.72
N THR A 236 22.40 -3.02 -9.64
CA THR A 236 21.65 -3.17 -10.88
C THR A 236 20.91 -4.50 -10.86
N VAL A 237 19.58 -4.46 -10.97
CA VAL A 237 18.73 -5.66 -10.98
C VAL A 237 18.20 -5.91 -12.38
N THR A 238 18.21 -7.17 -12.83
CA THR A 238 17.61 -7.58 -14.09
C THR A 238 16.56 -8.65 -13.85
N LEU A 239 15.33 -8.37 -14.29
CA LEU A 239 14.16 -9.24 -14.15
C LEU A 239 13.68 -9.67 -15.53
N THR A 240 13.19 -10.90 -15.64
CA THR A 240 12.66 -11.42 -16.91
C THR A 240 11.27 -11.99 -16.76
N ARG A 241 10.46 -11.82 -17.81
CA ARG A 241 9.15 -12.45 -17.97
C ARG A 241 9.04 -13.05 -19.36
N THR A 242 8.33 -14.16 -19.47
CA THR A 242 8.06 -14.79 -20.77
C THR A 242 6.63 -14.48 -21.18
N VAL A 243 6.49 -13.84 -22.35
CA VAL A 243 5.19 -13.56 -22.98
C VAL A 243 4.88 -14.66 -23.97
N ALA A 244 3.68 -15.22 -23.90
CA ALA A 244 3.08 -16.05 -24.92
C ALA A 244 2.08 -15.23 -25.75
N ILE A 245 2.09 -15.41 -27.07
CA ILE A 245 1.11 -14.87 -28.00
C ILE A 245 0.39 -16.03 -28.68
N ARG A 246 -0.93 -16.05 -28.57
CA ARG A 246 -1.81 -16.94 -29.32
C ARG A 246 -2.44 -16.20 -30.49
N ASN A 247 -2.32 -16.79 -31.68
CA ASN A 247 -3.01 -16.33 -32.87
C ASN A 247 -4.37 -17.01 -33.02
N LEU A 248 -5.42 -16.21 -33.09
CA LEU A 248 -6.80 -16.65 -33.26
C LEU A 248 -7.18 -16.78 -34.75
N ASP A 249 -6.32 -16.36 -35.67
CA ASP A 249 -6.50 -16.47 -37.12
C ASP A 249 -5.60 -17.58 -37.70
N ASN A 250 -5.92 -18.12 -38.88
CA ASN A 250 -5.12 -19.14 -39.57
C ASN A 250 -4.01 -18.55 -40.47
N LYS A 251 -3.65 -17.28 -40.26
CA LYS A 251 -2.60 -16.56 -41.01
C LYS A 251 -1.50 -16.10 -40.07
N ALA A 252 -0.26 -16.23 -40.50
CA ALA A 252 0.88 -15.72 -39.74
C ALA A 252 0.79 -14.20 -39.60
N ARG A 253 1.28 -13.68 -38.47
CA ARG A 253 1.33 -12.24 -38.18
C ARG A 253 2.73 -11.86 -37.74
N THR A 254 3.12 -10.62 -38.02
CA THR A 254 4.39 -10.07 -37.55
C THR A 254 4.07 -8.80 -36.78
N TYR A 255 4.42 -8.78 -35.50
CA TYR A 255 4.25 -7.60 -34.65
C TYR A 255 5.58 -6.88 -34.50
N THR A 256 5.54 -5.56 -34.59
CA THR A 256 6.56 -4.70 -33.98
C THR A 256 6.28 -4.66 -32.49
N VAL A 257 7.32 -4.82 -31.66
CA VAL A 257 7.20 -4.79 -30.20
C VAL A 257 7.94 -3.59 -29.66
N THR A 258 7.21 -2.71 -28.97
CA THR A 258 7.72 -1.43 -28.46
C THR A 258 7.37 -1.28 -26.99
N PRO A 259 8.37 -1.38 -26.08
CA PRO A 259 8.19 -0.94 -24.71
C PRO A 259 8.02 0.58 -24.65
N THR A 260 7.02 1.04 -23.90
CA THR A 260 6.73 2.46 -23.66
C THR A 260 6.59 2.70 -22.17
N PHE A 261 6.82 3.94 -21.74
CA PHE A 261 6.53 4.43 -20.39
C PHE A 261 5.19 5.14 -20.38
N ARG A 262 4.43 5.01 -19.29
CA ARG A 262 3.21 5.79 -19.07
C ARG A 262 3.52 7.24 -18.76
N PHE A 263 4.59 7.49 -18.00
CA PHE A 263 5.02 8.80 -17.55
C PHE A 263 6.39 9.19 -18.13
N ASP A 264 6.50 10.43 -18.56
CA ASP A 264 7.71 10.96 -19.19
C ASP A 264 8.84 11.15 -18.18
N ASP A 265 8.55 11.51 -16.93
CA ASP A 265 9.56 11.68 -15.88
C ASP A 265 10.20 10.35 -15.50
N ASP A 266 9.44 9.26 -15.45
CA ASP A 266 9.98 7.90 -15.28
C ASP A 266 10.91 7.50 -16.41
N ARG A 267 10.50 7.75 -17.67
CA ARG A 267 11.37 7.52 -18.83
C ARG A 267 12.66 8.35 -18.74
N ASN A 268 12.53 9.61 -18.35
CA ASN A 268 13.64 10.55 -18.31
C ASN A 268 14.59 10.31 -17.12
N SER A 269 14.14 9.61 -16.07
CA SER A 269 14.97 9.23 -14.93
C SER A 269 16.14 8.31 -15.32
N GLY A 270 15.94 7.48 -16.34
CA GLY A 270 16.89 6.45 -16.77
C GLY A 270 17.01 5.24 -15.82
N ALA A 271 16.30 5.24 -14.69
CA ALA A 271 16.44 4.22 -13.65
C ALA A 271 15.88 2.85 -14.06
N VAL A 272 14.86 2.82 -14.93
CA VAL A 272 14.27 1.58 -15.44
C VAL A 272 14.44 1.55 -16.95
N THR A 273 14.78 0.38 -17.49
CA THR A 273 14.76 0.10 -18.92
C THR A 273 14.03 -1.20 -19.19
N VAL A 274 13.20 -1.21 -20.22
CA VAL A 274 12.46 -2.41 -20.66
C VAL A 274 12.92 -2.76 -22.06
N SER A 275 13.28 -4.02 -22.28
CA SER A 275 13.73 -4.54 -23.56
C SER A 275 12.96 -5.79 -23.96
N ALA A 276 12.69 -5.90 -25.25
CA ALA A 276 12.03 -7.03 -25.89
C ALA A 276 12.56 -7.16 -27.34
N PRO A 277 12.36 -8.30 -28.02
CA PRO A 277 12.69 -8.42 -29.43
C PRO A 277 11.90 -7.40 -30.26
N LYS A 278 12.59 -6.63 -31.12
CA LYS A 278 11.94 -5.58 -31.95
C LYS A 278 10.77 -6.08 -32.79
N THR A 279 10.80 -7.34 -33.18
CA THR A 279 9.74 -7.98 -33.97
C THR A 279 9.50 -9.40 -33.49
N VAL A 280 8.23 -9.81 -33.48
CA VAL A 280 7.83 -11.20 -33.18
C VAL A 280 7.00 -11.75 -34.34
N GLN A 281 7.42 -12.88 -34.90
CA GLN A 281 6.68 -13.61 -35.92
C GLN A 281 5.76 -14.64 -35.28
N VAL A 282 4.48 -14.32 -35.22
CA VAL A 282 3.44 -15.17 -34.66
C VAL A 282 2.94 -16.13 -35.73
N LYS A 283 3.06 -17.42 -35.46
CA LYS A 283 2.63 -18.48 -36.39
C LYS A 283 1.11 -18.44 -36.62
N PRO A 284 0.61 -18.98 -37.75
CA PRO A 284 -0.82 -19.24 -37.92
C PRO A 284 -1.42 -20.02 -36.74
N GLY A 285 -2.64 -19.66 -36.35
CA GLY A 285 -3.44 -20.38 -35.36
C GLY A 285 -3.81 -21.81 -35.81
N LYS A 286 -4.05 -22.68 -34.81
CA LYS A 286 -4.05 -24.18 -34.81
C LYS A 286 -2.69 -24.84 -34.44
N GLY A 287 -1.69 -24.07 -34.01
CA GLY A 287 -0.37 -24.55 -33.57
C GLY A 287 -0.07 -24.23 -32.09
N LYS A 288 1.21 -24.28 -31.70
CA LYS A 288 1.70 -23.82 -30.38
C LYS A 288 1.78 -22.29 -30.31
N ASP A 289 1.58 -21.73 -29.12
CA ASP A 289 1.79 -20.31 -28.84
C ASP A 289 3.23 -19.89 -29.20
N THR A 290 3.37 -18.64 -29.66
CA THR A 290 4.69 -18.04 -29.93
C THR A 290 5.15 -17.35 -28.66
N THR A 291 6.35 -17.65 -28.16
CA THR A 291 6.87 -17.04 -26.93
C THR A 291 8.07 -16.13 -27.20
N PHE A 292 8.24 -15.13 -26.35
CA PHE A 292 9.43 -14.28 -26.31
C PHE A 292 9.67 -13.75 -24.89
N THR A 293 10.91 -13.33 -24.61
CA THR A 293 11.30 -12.80 -23.31
C THR A 293 11.24 -11.28 -23.31
N VAL A 294 10.70 -10.72 -22.23
CA VAL A 294 10.79 -9.30 -21.87
C VAL A 294 11.75 -9.20 -20.69
N THR A 295 12.71 -8.28 -20.78
CA THR A 295 13.72 -8.04 -19.75
C THR A 295 13.58 -6.61 -19.24
N LEU A 296 13.40 -6.47 -17.94
CA LEU A 296 13.39 -5.19 -17.23
C LEU A 296 14.70 -5.07 -16.44
N THR A 297 15.43 -3.98 -16.64
CA THR A 297 16.67 -3.69 -15.91
C THR A 297 16.47 -2.40 -15.11
N ILE A 298 16.87 -2.45 -13.83
CA ILE A 298 16.77 -1.35 -12.88
C ILE A 298 18.18 -0.94 -12.47
N ASP A 299 18.54 0.31 -12.68
CA ASP A 299 19.77 0.93 -12.17
C ASP A 299 19.44 1.63 -10.84
N GLY A 300 19.85 1.02 -9.73
CA GLY A 300 19.57 1.52 -8.40
C GLY A 300 20.23 2.87 -8.09
N ALA A 301 21.33 3.22 -8.75
CA ALA A 301 21.99 4.51 -8.54
C ALA A 301 21.11 5.66 -9.05
N GLN A 302 20.33 5.41 -10.10
CA GLN A 302 19.41 6.37 -10.73
C GLN A 302 18.01 6.41 -10.10
N LEU A 303 17.67 5.44 -9.22
CA LEU A 303 16.41 5.46 -8.51
C LEU A 303 16.27 6.71 -7.63
N ARG A 304 15.04 7.21 -7.55
CA ARG A 304 14.60 8.20 -6.56
C ARG A 304 14.69 7.60 -5.15
N GLY A 305 14.80 8.45 -4.13
CA GLY A 305 14.69 8.01 -2.74
C GLY A 305 13.29 7.52 -2.39
N ASN A 306 13.10 6.93 -1.21
CA ASN A 306 11.79 6.44 -0.79
C ASN A 306 10.92 7.60 -0.26
N HIS A 307 9.76 7.81 -0.88
CA HIS A 307 8.76 8.77 -0.43
C HIS A 307 7.56 8.09 0.22
N MET A 308 7.47 6.76 0.22
CA MET A 308 6.34 6.02 0.78
C MET A 308 6.50 5.80 2.29
N SER A 309 5.40 5.84 3.05
CA SER A 309 5.31 5.36 4.44
C SER A 309 3.87 4.99 4.78
N SER A 310 3.66 4.08 5.72
CA SER A 310 2.32 3.81 6.27
C SER A 310 1.84 4.94 7.20
N GLY A 311 2.77 5.71 7.76
CA GLY A 311 2.51 6.81 8.68
C GLY A 311 1.96 8.05 7.97
N SER A 312 2.77 9.10 7.91
CA SER A 312 2.35 10.40 7.37
C SER A 312 1.83 10.37 5.92
N GLU A 313 2.28 9.41 5.12
CA GLU A 313 1.89 9.25 3.71
C GLU A 313 1.02 8.03 3.43
N GLY A 314 0.49 7.34 4.46
CA GLY A 314 -0.27 6.09 4.25
C GLY A 314 -1.51 6.26 3.35
N ALA A 315 -1.95 7.51 3.16
CA ALA A 315 -3.06 7.89 2.29
C ALA A 315 -2.64 8.75 1.08
N ASN A 316 -1.36 8.84 0.75
CA ASN A 316 -0.85 9.72 -0.31
C ASN A 316 -0.49 8.95 -1.59
N PRO A 317 -1.37 8.94 -2.62
CA PRO A 317 -1.13 8.24 -3.88
C PRO A 317 0.02 8.85 -4.70
N ASP A 318 0.37 10.12 -4.48
CA ASP A 318 1.43 10.79 -5.24
C ASP A 318 2.80 10.24 -4.88
N THR A 319 3.02 9.89 -3.60
CA THR A 319 4.28 9.28 -3.16
C THR A 319 4.47 7.88 -3.73
N LEU A 320 3.39 7.08 -3.81
CA LEU A 320 3.39 5.79 -4.48
C LEU A 320 3.67 5.96 -5.98
N THR A 321 3.00 6.91 -6.64
CA THR A 321 3.25 7.18 -8.07
C THR A 321 4.67 7.67 -8.34
N LEU A 322 5.26 8.45 -7.44
CA LEU A 322 6.63 8.91 -7.60
C LEU A 322 7.65 7.76 -7.54
N ASN A 323 7.36 6.71 -6.76
CA ASN A 323 8.22 5.56 -6.57
C ASN A 323 7.91 4.37 -7.51
N GLU A 324 6.73 4.31 -8.13
CA GLU A 324 6.36 3.28 -9.11
C GLU A 324 6.89 3.61 -10.51
N TYR A 325 7.14 2.58 -11.33
CA TYR A 325 7.46 2.74 -12.76
C TYR A 325 6.55 1.84 -13.56
N ASP A 326 5.93 2.39 -14.60
CA ASP A 326 4.96 1.66 -15.39
C ASP A 326 4.86 2.13 -16.87
N GLY A 327 4.16 1.33 -17.66
CA GLY A 327 3.94 1.60 -19.07
C GLY A 327 3.39 0.41 -19.85
N TYR A 328 3.55 0.40 -21.17
CA TYR A 328 3.00 -0.66 -22.01
C TYR A 328 4.08 -1.37 -22.82
N LEU A 329 3.90 -2.67 -23.02
CA LEU A 329 4.52 -3.39 -24.12
C LEU A 329 3.51 -3.36 -25.27
N VAL A 330 3.74 -2.49 -26.25
CA VAL A 330 2.86 -2.32 -27.41
C VAL A 330 3.27 -3.32 -28.49
N LEU A 331 2.30 -4.09 -28.99
CA LEU A 331 2.45 -5.01 -30.12
C LEU A 331 1.55 -4.53 -31.26
N ASP A 332 2.15 -4.09 -32.36
CA ASP A 332 1.43 -3.58 -33.53
C ASP A 332 1.82 -4.35 -34.81
N ASP A 333 0.83 -4.87 -35.53
CA ASP A 333 0.99 -5.52 -36.84
C ASP A 333 0.66 -4.58 -38.04
N GLY A 334 0.46 -3.29 -37.76
CA GLY A 334 0.04 -2.24 -38.69
C GLY A 334 -1.46 -2.24 -39.00
N ARG A 335 -2.23 -3.15 -38.40
CA ARG A 335 -3.70 -3.23 -38.55
C ARG A 335 -4.41 -3.25 -37.21
N HIS A 336 -3.81 -3.88 -36.22
CA HIS A 336 -4.33 -4.01 -34.89
C HIS A 336 -3.19 -3.88 -33.88
N GLU A 337 -3.34 -2.89 -33.01
CA GLU A 337 -2.46 -2.66 -31.88
C GLU A 337 -3.05 -3.30 -30.64
N MET A 338 -2.19 -3.93 -29.83
CA MET A 338 -2.54 -4.40 -28.49
C MET A 338 -1.44 -3.98 -27.50
N ALA A 339 -1.82 -3.71 -26.26
CA ALA A 339 -0.93 -3.18 -25.24
C ALA A 339 -0.98 -4.04 -23.97
N MET A 340 0.16 -4.63 -23.58
CA MET A 340 0.27 -5.31 -22.28
C MET A 340 0.81 -4.32 -21.24
N PRO A 341 0.06 -3.98 -20.19
CA PRO A 341 0.55 -3.09 -19.13
C PRO A 341 1.70 -3.76 -18.36
N TRP A 342 2.74 -3.01 -18.01
CA TRP A 342 3.84 -3.45 -17.15
C TRP A 342 4.02 -2.51 -15.95
N HIS A 343 4.49 -3.05 -14.83
CA HIS A 343 4.70 -2.29 -13.58
C HIS A 343 5.83 -2.92 -12.75
N VAL A 344 6.62 -2.05 -12.11
CA VAL A 344 7.57 -2.39 -11.05
C VAL A 344 7.52 -1.31 -9.96
N LEU A 345 7.65 -1.72 -8.70
CA LEU A 345 7.79 -0.82 -7.55
C LEU A 345 9.19 -0.99 -6.93
N PRO A 346 10.23 -0.40 -7.51
CA PRO A 346 11.58 -0.52 -6.99
C PRO A 346 11.83 0.44 -5.83
N ARG A 347 12.62 0.00 -4.85
CA ARG A 347 13.13 0.84 -3.77
C ARG A 347 14.65 0.84 -3.81
N LYS A 348 15.23 2.05 -3.78
CA LYS A 348 16.66 2.23 -3.60
C LYS A 348 17.05 1.74 -2.20
N ALA A 349 17.89 0.72 -2.10
CA ALA A 349 18.11 0.00 -0.86
C ALA A 349 19.57 0.01 -0.41
N ALA A 350 19.78 0.17 0.89
CA ALA A 350 21.01 -0.17 1.59
C ALA A 350 21.11 -1.69 1.76
N HIS A 351 22.34 -2.18 1.92
CA HIS A 351 22.64 -3.53 2.39
C HIS A 351 23.81 -3.43 3.36
N VAL A 352 23.50 -3.60 4.65
CA VAL A 352 24.43 -3.30 5.73
C VAL A 352 25.00 -4.60 6.30
N THR A 353 26.33 -4.70 6.30
CA THR A 353 27.07 -5.77 6.96
C THR A 353 27.91 -5.19 8.11
N PRO A 354 27.64 -5.58 9.37
CA PRO A 354 28.48 -5.19 10.49
C PRO A 354 29.75 -6.06 10.59
N SER A 355 30.82 -5.53 11.17
CA SER A 355 32.07 -6.30 11.39
C SER A 355 31.93 -7.44 12.39
N THR A 356 30.94 -7.36 13.28
CA THR A 356 30.54 -8.39 14.23
C THR A 356 29.08 -8.16 14.63
N THR A 357 28.37 -9.22 15.00
CA THR A 357 27.05 -9.17 15.65
C THR A 357 27.14 -9.48 17.15
N THR A 358 28.35 -9.62 17.69
CA THR A 358 28.59 -9.87 19.11
C THR A 358 28.89 -8.57 19.85
N ILE A 359 28.23 -8.36 20.98
CA ILE A 359 28.56 -7.35 21.98
C ILE A 359 29.47 -8.00 23.03
N GLU A 360 30.70 -7.51 23.09
CA GLU A 360 31.75 -8.04 23.95
C GLU A 360 31.72 -7.36 25.33
N PRO A 361 31.61 -8.10 26.44
CA PRO A 361 31.64 -7.50 27.76
C PRO A 361 32.97 -6.76 28.06
N GLY A 362 32.85 -5.52 28.53
CA GLY A 362 33.92 -4.83 29.27
C GLY A 362 34.40 -3.52 28.64
N SER A 363 34.90 -3.51 27.40
CA SER A 363 35.50 -2.31 26.80
C SER A 363 34.48 -1.52 25.99
N PHE A 364 33.79 -0.58 26.65
CA PHE A 364 32.81 0.31 26.02
C PHE A 364 33.34 1.77 25.88
N PRO A 365 33.00 2.50 24.80
CA PRO A 365 32.17 2.02 23.70
C PRO A 365 32.85 0.95 22.85
N GLN A 366 32.09 -0.08 22.48
CA GLN A 366 32.53 -1.05 21.48
C GLN A 366 32.18 -0.46 20.12
N GLU A 367 33.19 -0.18 19.30
CA GLU A 367 33.01 0.30 17.94
C GLU A 367 32.82 -0.90 17.00
N ILE A 368 31.66 -0.95 16.34
CA ILE A 368 31.33 -1.95 15.33
C ILE A 368 31.29 -1.26 13.97
N ALA A 369 32.18 -1.64 13.05
CA ALA A 369 32.19 -1.06 11.72
C ALA A 369 30.98 -1.56 10.92
N LEU A 370 30.27 -0.65 10.26
CA LEU A 370 29.16 -0.90 9.36
C LEU A 370 29.61 -0.67 7.92
N THR A 371 29.44 -1.66 7.05
CA THR A 371 29.69 -1.51 5.61
C THR A 371 28.37 -1.56 4.87
N ASN A 372 28.06 -0.54 4.06
CA ASN A 372 26.89 -0.52 3.20
C ASN A 372 27.32 -0.75 1.75
N ASP A 373 27.11 -1.95 1.21
CA ASP A 373 27.43 -2.26 -0.19
C ASP A 373 26.26 -2.02 -1.16
N GLY A 374 25.10 -1.60 -0.63
CA GLY A 374 23.96 -1.13 -1.41
C GLY A 374 24.13 0.29 -1.95
N VAL A 375 23.20 0.73 -2.81
CA VAL A 375 23.15 2.09 -3.37
C VAL A 375 22.31 3.08 -2.54
N GLY A 376 21.46 2.56 -1.65
CA GLY A 376 20.65 3.37 -0.72
C GLY A 376 21.44 3.85 0.48
N MET A 377 20.95 4.90 1.14
CA MET A 377 21.46 5.31 2.45
C MET A 377 20.96 4.31 3.50
N ALA A 378 21.86 3.78 4.33
CA ALA A 378 21.48 3.08 5.54
C ALA A 378 21.11 4.13 6.60
N GLN A 379 19.84 4.14 7.00
CA GLN A 379 19.28 5.12 7.92
C GLN A 379 19.10 4.42 9.24
N ASN A 380 20.10 4.54 10.10
CA ASN A 380 20.32 3.61 11.18
C ASN A 380 19.74 4.15 12.49
N ASP A 381 18.86 3.38 13.12
CA ASP A 381 18.29 3.67 14.44
C ASP A 381 18.52 2.46 15.36
N ALA A 382 19.09 2.70 16.53
CA ALA A 382 19.45 1.66 17.49
C ALA A 382 18.53 1.65 18.71
N TYR A 383 18.18 0.45 19.15
CA TYR A 383 17.28 0.18 20.27
C TYR A 383 17.89 -0.91 21.16
N ALA A 384 17.69 -0.81 22.47
CA ALA A 384 17.99 -1.89 23.39
C ALA A 384 17.10 -3.10 23.08
N LEU A 385 17.70 -4.26 22.79
CA LEU A 385 16.98 -5.47 22.42
C LEU A 385 16.41 -6.14 23.67
N LEU A 386 15.08 -6.14 23.80
CA LEU A 386 14.37 -6.72 24.93
C LEU A 386 14.16 -8.22 24.76
N ALA A 387 13.74 -8.65 23.57
CA ALA A 387 13.35 -10.03 23.31
C ALA A 387 13.36 -10.37 21.81
N THR A 388 13.36 -11.67 21.52
CA THR A 388 13.18 -12.24 20.18
C THR A 388 12.13 -13.34 20.23
N SER A 389 11.47 -13.62 19.10
CA SER A 389 10.53 -14.73 18.94
C SER A 389 10.92 -15.59 17.72
N ASP A 390 10.55 -16.87 17.77
CA ASP A 390 10.84 -17.85 16.73
C ASP A 390 9.83 -17.73 15.57
N ASP A 391 10.29 -17.96 14.35
CA ASP A 391 9.48 -17.93 13.13
C ASP A 391 8.29 -18.93 13.19
N LEU A 392 7.07 -18.38 13.09
CA LEU A 392 5.81 -19.09 13.10
C LEU A 392 5.30 -19.36 11.67
N PRO A 393 4.63 -20.50 11.42
CA PRO A 393 4.07 -20.76 10.10
C PRO A 393 3.05 -19.71 9.64
N GLU A 394 3.24 -19.19 8.43
CA GLU A 394 2.26 -18.37 7.72
C GLU A 394 0.93 -19.12 7.51
N GLY A 395 -0.19 -18.41 7.62
CA GLY A 395 -1.50 -18.92 7.23
C GLY A 395 -1.63 -19.12 5.72
N ALA A 396 -2.38 -20.14 5.28
CA ALA A 396 -2.45 -20.42 3.85
C ALA A 396 -3.36 -19.41 3.11
N GLN A 397 -3.10 -19.25 1.81
CA GLN A 397 -3.87 -18.35 0.95
C GLN A 397 -5.38 -18.67 1.00
N GLY A 398 -6.19 -17.66 1.33
CA GLY A 398 -7.65 -17.78 1.38
C GLY A 398 -8.21 -18.40 2.67
N GLU A 399 -7.37 -18.71 3.66
CA GLU A 399 -7.83 -19.25 4.95
C GLU A 399 -8.34 -18.19 5.93
N GLN A 400 -8.14 -16.90 5.62
CA GLN A 400 -8.49 -15.79 6.52
C GLN A 400 -7.81 -15.92 7.90
N SER A 401 -6.60 -16.49 7.94
CA SER A 401 -5.82 -16.71 9.15
C SER A 401 -4.39 -16.15 9.00
N PRO A 402 -4.22 -14.84 8.74
CA PRO A 402 -2.90 -14.22 8.70
C PRO A 402 -2.20 -14.37 10.07
N THR A 403 -0.89 -14.60 10.04
CA THR A 403 -0.03 -14.73 11.23
C THR A 403 0.98 -13.59 11.23
N PRO A 404 0.63 -12.38 11.72
CA PRO A 404 1.66 -11.36 11.98
C PRO A 404 2.60 -11.87 13.06
N ASP A 405 3.85 -12.11 12.69
CA ASP A 405 4.81 -12.87 13.50
C ASP A 405 5.96 -11.99 14.00
N LEU A 406 6.23 -12.00 15.30
CA LEU A 406 7.27 -11.16 15.89
C LEU A 406 8.64 -11.83 15.70
N ARG A 407 9.66 -11.02 15.42
CA ARG A 407 11.05 -11.46 15.34
C ARG A 407 11.89 -10.85 16.46
N ALA A 408 11.75 -9.55 16.69
CA ALA A 408 12.48 -8.84 17.74
C ALA A 408 11.71 -7.62 18.25
N VAL A 409 11.88 -7.32 19.53
CA VAL A 409 11.34 -6.12 20.19
C VAL A 409 12.48 -5.37 20.85
N GLY A 410 12.56 -4.07 20.58
CA GLY A 410 13.50 -3.17 21.22
C GLY A 410 12.86 -1.90 21.76
N VAL A 411 13.57 -1.20 22.64
CA VAL A 411 13.14 0.07 23.22
C VAL A 411 14.27 1.10 23.22
N ASN A 412 13.91 2.38 23.14
CA ASN A 412 14.81 3.48 23.41
C ASN A 412 14.05 4.62 24.09
N THR A 413 14.72 5.34 24.99
CA THR A 413 14.16 6.46 25.75
C THR A 413 14.87 7.76 25.39
N PHE A 414 14.10 8.78 25.00
CA PHE A 414 14.59 10.12 24.71
C PHE A 414 14.07 11.12 25.75
N PRO A 415 14.89 11.59 26.71
CA PRO A 415 14.46 12.65 27.63
C PRO A 415 14.14 13.94 26.86
N VAL A 416 13.00 14.56 27.19
CA VAL A 416 12.56 15.81 26.54
C VAL A 416 12.28 16.91 27.55
N SER A 417 12.64 18.14 27.17
CA SER A 417 12.35 19.31 27.98
C SER A 417 10.86 19.65 28.03
N ALA A 418 10.48 20.45 29.02
CA ALA A 418 9.16 21.07 29.08
C ALA A 418 8.83 21.81 27.76
N GLY A 419 7.62 21.60 27.26
CA GLY A 419 7.11 22.16 26.01
C GLY A 419 7.17 21.22 24.80
N SER A 420 7.93 20.11 24.87
CA SER A 420 8.03 19.15 23.77
C SER A 420 6.83 18.19 23.71
N CYS A 421 6.54 17.56 24.85
CA CYS A 421 5.51 16.55 25.01
C CYS A 421 4.32 17.15 25.79
N SER A 422 4.62 17.74 26.96
CA SER A 422 3.67 18.50 27.77
C SER A 422 4.31 19.78 28.33
N ALA A 423 3.58 20.51 29.18
CA ALA A 423 4.12 21.69 29.86
C ALA A 423 5.25 21.36 30.86
N ASN A 424 5.47 20.08 31.18
CA ASN A 424 6.51 19.61 32.10
C ASN A 424 7.58 18.83 31.33
N ALA A 425 8.77 18.68 31.94
CA ALA A 425 9.78 17.76 31.42
C ALA A 425 9.24 16.32 31.44
N SER A 426 9.59 15.57 30.40
CA SER A 426 9.05 14.24 30.13
C SER A 426 10.10 13.40 29.39
N PHE A 427 9.67 12.30 28.80
CA PHE A 427 10.47 11.49 27.89
C PHE A 427 9.59 11.00 26.74
N ILE A 428 10.21 10.62 25.64
CA ILE A 428 9.60 9.86 24.56
C ILE A 428 10.12 8.43 24.66
N TRP A 429 9.21 7.46 24.60
CA TRP A 429 9.56 6.08 24.34
C TRP A 429 9.38 5.77 22.86
N ALA A 430 10.34 5.04 22.32
CA ALA A 430 10.26 4.43 21.00
C ALA A 430 10.33 2.90 21.17
N PHE A 431 9.22 2.23 20.89
CA PHE A 431 9.16 0.77 20.84
C PHE A 431 9.37 0.32 19.40
N ALA A 432 10.50 -0.32 19.14
CA ALA A 432 10.84 -0.91 17.85
C ALA A 432 10.36 -2.36 17.81
N ILE A 433 9.64 -2.70 16.75
CA ILE A 433 9.06 -4.02 16.52
C ILE A 433 9.54 -4.47 15.14
N ASN A 434 10.23 -5.60 15.10
CA ASN A 434 10.62 -6.28 13.87
C ASN A 434 9.82 -7.58 13.75
N THR A 435 9.21 -7.83 12.59
CA THR A 435 8.47 -9.06 12.25
C THR A 435 9.25 -9.95 11.30
N TRP A 436 8.94 -11.24 11.25
CA TRP A 436 9.53 -12.17 10.28
C TRP A 436 9.08 -11.85 8.85
N GLU A 437 7.79 -11.61 8.64
CA GLU A 437 7.25 -11.18 7.35
C GLU A 437 7.14 -9.66 7.27
N ARG A 438 7.53 -9.13 6.11
CA ARG A 438 7.36 -7.71 5.79
C ARG A 438 5.90 -7.33 5.62
N GLN A 439 5.54 -6.18 6.18
CA GLN A 439 4.24 -5.56 5.94
C GLN A 439 4.34 -4.55 4.82
N GLN A 440 3.43 -4.63 3.84
CA GLN A 440 3.40 -3.65 2.76
C GLN A 440 2.90 -2.28 3.24
N HIS A 441 1.87 -2.33 4.07
CA HIS A 441 1.27 -1.19 4.77
C HIS A 441 0.83 -1.69 6.15
N LEU A 442 0.75 -0.80 7.14
CA LEU A 442 0.33 -1.14 8.51
C LEU A 442 -1.20 -1.15 8.73
N LEU A 443 -2.01 -1.07 7.68
CA LEU A 443 -3.47 -1.06 7.83
C LEU A 443 -4.03 -2.43 8.27
N PRO A 444 -3.59 -3.58 7.69
CA PRO A 444 -4.09 -4.89 8.09
C PRO A 444 -3.45 -5.42 9.37
N VAL A 445 -2.32 -4.89 9.82
CA VAL A 445 -1.60 -5.42 10.99
C VAL A 445 -1.63 -4.45 12.16
N SER A 446 -1.83 -5.00 13.35
CA SER A 446 -1.88 -4.32 14.62
C SER A 446 -0.73 -4.79 15.51
N HIS A 447 0.30 -3.97 15.63
CA HIS A 447 1.29 -4.11 16.69
C HIS A 447 0.83 -3.36 17.92
N GLN A 448 0.91 -4.01 19.07
CA GLN A 448 0.41 -3.52 20.35
C GLN A 448 1.49 -3.70 21.41
N VAL A 449 1.72 -2.67 22.22
CA VAL A 449 2.57 -2.68 23.39
C VAL A 449 1.69 -2.37 24.59
N TRP A 450 1.38 -3.39 25.38
CA TRP A 450 0.58 -3.30 26.60
C TRP A 450 1.48 -2.91 27.76
N LEU A 451 0.99 -2.00 28.60
CA LEU A 451 1.77 -1.35 29.65
C LEU A 451 1.03 -1.45 30.98
N ASP A 452 1.63 -2.18 31.92
CA ASP A 452 1.26 -2.22 33.34
C ASP A 452 2.14 -1.21 34.10
N THR A 453 1.61 -0.02 34.35
CA THR A 453 2.40 1.12 34.87
C THR A 453 2.52 1.15 36.38
N ASP A 454 1.65 0.43 37.10
CA ASP A 454 1.70 0.34 38.57
C ASP A 454 2.15 -1.03 39.11
N ARG A 455 2.38 -1.99 38.20
CA ARG A 455 2.93 -3.33 38.45
C ARG A 455 1.98 -4.21 39.28
N ASP A 456 0.67 -4.00 39.16
CA ASP A 456 -0.34 -4.81 39.84
C ASP A 456 -0.71 -6.11 39.10
N GLY A 457 -0.18 -6.30 37.88
CA GLY A 457 -0.45 -7.45 37.01
C GLY A 457 -1.63 -7.26 36.06
N VAL A 458 -2.15 -6.04 35.93
CA VAL A 458 -3.18 -5.65 34.96
C VAL A 458 -2.65 -4.49 34.11
N ASP A 459 -2.77 -4.58 32.80
CA ASP A 459 -2.36 -3.49 31.91
C ASP A 459 -3.24 -2.25 32.09
N ASP A 460 -2.60 -1.08 32.20
CA ASP A 460 -3.24 0.23 32.31
C ASP A 460 -3.43 0.90 30.95
N TYR A 461 -2.47 0.70 30.05
CA TYR A 461 -2.43 1.33 28.73
C TYR A 461 -2.07 0.33 27.64
N VAL A 462 -2.47 0.63 26.41
CA VAL A 462 -1.94 -0.03 25.22
C VAL A 462 -1.51 1.01 24.18
N VAL A 463 -0.30 0.84 23.66
CA VAL A 463 0.27 1.63 22.57
C VAL A 463 0.17 0.82 21.29
N LEU A 464 -0.45 1.35 20.25
CA LEU A 464 -0.76 0.56 19.05
C LEU A 464 -0.79 1.38 17.78
N ASN A 465 -0.43 0.78 16.65
CA ASN A 465 -0.69 1.41 15.36
C ASN A 465 -2.17 1.28 14.96
N ARG A 466 -2.84 2.39 14.67
CA ARG A 466 -4.20 2.40 14.10
C ARG A 466 -4.35 3.55 13.11
N ASP A 467 -5.38 3.43 12.28
CA ASP A 467 -5.80 4.46 11.34
C ASP A 467 -6.00 5.82 12.03
N ALA A 468 -5.64 6.89 11.34
CA ALA A 468 -5.79 8.25 11.85
C ALA A 468 -7.26 8.64 12.09
N SER A 469 -8.22 7.94 11.47
CA SER A 469 -9.64 8.16 11.73
C SER A 469 -10.15 7.52 13.02
N GLY A 470 -9.33 6.73 13.73
CA GLY A 470 -9.63 6.18 15.05
C GLY A 470 -9.28 4.69 15.21
N LEU A 471 -9.53 4.16 16.42
CA LEU A 471 -9.13 2.79 16.79
C LEU A 471 -9.94 1.68 16.12
N GLY A 472 -11.15 1.98 15.63
CA GLY A 472 -12.08 1.00 15.02
C GLY A 472 -12.58 1.39 13.63
N THR A 473 -12.03 2.46 13.05
CA THR A 473 -12.44 3.04 11.77
C THR A 473 -11.26 3.02 10.79
N ILE A 474 -11.54 2.83 9.50
CA ILE A 474 -10.53 2.72 8.44
C ILE A 474 -10.89 3.66 7.28
N SER A 475 -10.90 4.95 7.55
CA SER A 475 -11.36 5.97 6.59
C SER A 475 -10.30 6.99 6.18
N ASP A 476 -9.12 6.97 6.81
CA ASP A 476 -8.02 7.89 6.46
C ASP A 476 -6.91 7.19 5.68
N GLY A 477 -6.40 6.06 6.16
CA GLY A 477 -5.28 5.30 5.59
C GLY A 477 -3.96 5.55 6.34
N ARG A 478 -3.69 6.77 6.79
CA ARG A 478 -2.47 7.08 7.57
C ARG A 478 -2.49 6.39 8.93
N GLN A 479 -1.36 5.85 9.34
CA GLN A 479 -1.22 5.12 10.62
C GLN A 479 -0.56 5.98 11.69
N LEU A 480 -1.17 6.04 12.86
CA LEU A 480 -0.67 6.75 14.03
C LEU A 480 -0.28 5.77 15.14
N SER A 481 0.67 6.18 15.98
CA SER A 481 0.92 5.55 17.28
C SER A 481 -0.11 6.08 18.29
N TRP A 482 -1.16 5.30 18.50
CA TRP A 482 -2.19 5.59 19.48
C TRP A 482 -1.77 5.08 20.85
N VAL A 483 -2.18 5.80 21.89
CA VAL A 483 -2.15 5.37 23.29
C VAL A 483 -3.59 5.35 23.79
N LEU A 484 -4.04 4.18 24.22
CA LEU A 484 -5.36 3.96 24.82
C LEU A 484 -5.20 3.68 26.32
N ASP A 485 -5.85 4.49 27.13
CA ASP A 485 -6.06 4.23 28.55
C ASP A 485 -7.18 3.19 28.71
N LEU A 486 -6.84 2.02 29.25
CA LEU A 486 -7.74 0.88 29.39
C LEU A 486 -8.78 1.07 30.51
N ASN A 487 -8.47 1.92 31.49
CA ASN A 487 -9.36 2.24 32.60
C ASN A 487 -10.46 3.22 32.19
N THR A 488 -10.12 4.22 31.38
CA THR A 488 -11.07 5.28 30.96
C THR A 488 -11.62 5.10 29.55
N GLY A 489 -10.95 4.33 28.70
CA GLY A 489 -11.23 4.22 27.27
C GLY A 489 -10.80 5.46 26.47
N ALA A 490 -10.06 6.39 27.08
CA ALA A 490 -9.56 7.58 26.40
C ALA A 490 -8.39 7.23 25.49
N ALA A 491 -8.42 7.72 24.25
CA ALA A 491 -7.37 7.49 23.26
C ALA A 491 -6.73 8.82 22.80
N SER A 492 -5.43 8.81 22.62
CA SER A 492 -4.66 9.94 22.07
C SER A 492 -3.58 9.44 21.12
N ALA A 493 -3.20 10.26 20.14
CA ALA A 493 -2.09 9.96 19.23
C ALA A 493 -1.30 11.24 18.95
N PHE A 494 -0.01 11.23 19.25
CA PHE A 494 0.89 12.37 19.05
C PHE A 494 1.84 12.17 17.86
N PHE A 495 2.05 10.92 17.43
CA PHE A 495 3.02 10.55 16.41
C PHE A 495 2.38 9.70 15.30
N TYR A 496 2.92 9.82 14.10
CA TYR A 496 2.71 8.80 13.07
C TYR A 496 3.48 7.54 13.45
N ALA A 497 2.95 6.37 13.10
CA ALA A 497 3.74 5.14 13.18
C ALA A 497 4.84 5.19 12.11
N GLU A 498 6.08 4.91 12.49
CA GLU A 498 7.18 4.83 11.54
C GLU A 498 7.21 3.45 10.90
N HIS A 499 6.96 3.42 9.59
CA HIS A 499 7.00 2.22 8.77
C HIS A 499 7.16 2.63 7.31
N SER A 500 8.27 2.21 6.72
CA SER A 500 8.79 2.67 5.43
C SER A 500 8.10 2.05 4.21
N THR A 501 6.94 1.40 4.40
CA THR A 501 6.30 0.43 3.49
C THR A 501 7.20 -0.77 3.17
N ASN A 502 6.62 -1.94 2.90
CA ASN A 502 7.39 -3.15 2.53
C ASN A 502 8.61 -3.42 3.41
N THR A 503 8.38 -3.46 4.72
CA THR A 503 9.40 -3.72 5.72
C THR A 503 8.78 -4.45 6.91
N GLY A 504 9.57 -5.28 7.60
CA GLY A 504 9.22 -5.89 8.87
C GLY A 504 9.37 -4.92 10.06
N ASN A 505 9.86 -3.70 9.83
CA ASN A 505 10.16 -2.75 10.89
C ASN A 505 9.02 -1.76 11.13
N THR A 506 8.56 -1.70 12.38
CA THR A 506 7.60 -0.71 12.87
C THR A 506 8.13 -0.06 14.13
N VAL A 507 8.07 1.27 14.23
CA VAL A 507 8.39 1.98 15.48
C VAL A 507 7.17 2.76 15.96
N LEU A 508 6.81 2.53 17.23
CA LEU A 508 5.71 3.23 17.89
C LEU A 508 6.27 4.20 18.93
N TYR A 509 5.92 5.47 18.78
CA TYR A 509 6.35 6.53 19.69
C TYR A 509 5.21 6.94 20.61
N LEU A 510 5.56 7.26 21.86
CA LEU A 510 4.67 7.94 22.80
C LEU A 510 5.44 8.91 23.68
N CYS A 511 4.74 9.92 24.20
CA CYS A 511 5.23 10.72 25.32
C CYS A 511 4.83 10.08 26.65
N GLY A 512 5.70 10.17 27.67
CA GLY A 512 5.45 9.59 28.99
C GLY A 512 4.11 10.02 29.61
N GLU A 513 3.68 11.27 29.41
CA GLU A 513 2.40 11.72 29.97
C GLU A 513 1.15 11.09 29.32
N GLN A 514 1.27 10.46 28.14
CA GLN A 514 0.16 9.71 27.54
C GLN A 514 -0.17 8.45 28.34
N VAL A 515 0.78 7.97 29.15
CA VAL A 515 0.67 6.75 29.98
C VAL A 515 0.80 7.08 31.47
N GLY A 516 0.48 8.31 31.86
CA GLY A 516 0.50 8.74 33.26
C GLY A 516 1.88 8.91 33.88
N LEU A 517 2.96 8.86 33.08
CA LEU A 517 4.34 9.05 33.52
C LEU A 517 4.86 10.46 33.22
N SER A 518 6.04 10.78 33.73
CA SER A 518 6.67 12.09 33.58
C SER A 518 8.19 12.01 33.70
N GLY A 519 8.87 13.15 33.60
CA GLY A 519 10.33 13.20 33.82
C GLY A 519 10.78 12.73 35.22
N SER A 520 9.90 12.64 36.23
CA SER A 520 10.27 12.08 37.54
C SER A 520 10.35 10.55 37.56
N ASP A 521 9.78 9.89 36.55
CA ASP A 521 9.70 8.43 36.44
C ASP A 521 10.93 7.83 35.75
N VAL A 522 11.73 8.69 35.11
CA VAL A 522 13.03 8.34 34.53
C VAL A 522 13.94 7.75 35.60
N LEU A 523 14.45 6.54 35.34
CA LEU A 523 15.27 5.74 36.28
C LEU A 523 14.58 5.44 37.63
N ALA A 524 13.25 5.54 37.72
CA ALA A 524 12.52 5.40 38.98
C ALA A 524 11.33 4.44 38.90
N THR A 525 10.60 4.43 37.79
CA THR A 525 9.34 3.68 37.66
C THR A 525 9.51 2.54 36.66
N GLN A 526 9.39 1.31 37.16
CA GLN A 526 9.35 0.10 36.33
C GLN A 526 7.95 -0.10 35.77
N VAL A 527 7.85 -0.46 34.49
CA VAL A 527 6.61 -0.71 33.76
C VAL A 527 6.65 -2.11 33.20
N GLY A 528 5.59 -2.90 33.43
CA GLY A 528 5.39 -4.19 32.78
C GLY A 528 5.06 -3.98 31.30
N VAL A 529 5.63 -4.82 30.43
CA VAL A 529 5.46 -4.68 28.98
C VAL A 529 5.17 -6.04 28.35
N ASP A 530 4.09 -6.09 27.59
CA ASP A 530 3.77 -7.21 26.69
C ASP A 530 3.60 -6.68 25.27
N VAL A 531 4.12 -7.41 24.27
CA VAL A 531 4.03 -7.03 22.86
C VAL A 531 3.24 -8.08 22.10
N VAL A 532 2.24 -7.62 21.34
CA VAL A 532 1.35 -8.48 20.56
C VAL A 532 1.30 -8.00 19.12
N ALA A 533 1.48 -8.91 18.17
CA ALA A 533 1.20 -8.71 16.75
C ALA A 533 -0.05 -9.50 16.35
N GLN A 534 -1.01 -8.84 15.72
CA GLN A 534 -2.23 -9.49 15.26
C GLN A 534 -2.77 -8.82 13.98
N ASP A 535 -3.62 -9.53 13.25
CA ASP A 535 -4.29 -8.95 12.07
C ASP A 535 -5.55 -8.21 12.50
N PHE A 536 -5.76 -7.01 11.96
CA PHE A 536 -6.89 -6.16 12.28
C PHE A 536 -8.22 -6.74 11.80
N TYR A 537 -8.23 -7.42 10.65
CA TYR A 537 -9.46 -7.90 10.01
C TYR A 537 -9.92 -9.26 10.53
N ASN A 538 -8.97 -10.15 10.82
CA ASN A 538 -9.22 -11.55 11.12
C ASN A 538 -8.80 -11.94 12.54
N GLY A 539 -8.08 -11.08 13.27
CA GLY A 539 -7.46 -11.40 14.55
C GLY A 539 -6.23 -12.28 14.41
N GLY A 540 -6.30 -13.35 13.59
CA GLY A 540 -5.23 -14.32 13.36
C GLY A 540 -4.84 -15.10 14.62
N PRO A 541 -3.99 -16.14 14.53
CA PRO A 541 -3.29 -16.66 15.72
C PRO A 541 -2.40 -15.59 16.36
N GLY A 542 -1.86 -14.66 15.56
CA GLY A 542 -0.94 -13.60 16.00
C GLY A 542 0.38 -14.17 16.55
N ASP A 543 1.17 -13.29 17.16
CA ASP A 543 2.30 -13.66 18.01
C ASP A 543 2.37 -12.70 19.22
N GLU A 544 2.94 -13.18 20.33
CA GLU A 544 3.08 -12.42 21.56
C GLU A 544 4.41 -12.68 22.28
N ILE A 545 4.98 -11.61 22.84
CA ILE A 545 6.12 -11.64 23.75
C ILE A 545 5.67 -10.98 25.05
N THR A 546 5.66 -11.74 26.15
CA THR A 546 5.10 -11.29 27.43
C THR A 546 6.10 -11.32 28.58
N GLY A 547 5.76 -10.66 29.68
CA GLY A 547 6.53 -10.65 30.92
C GLY A 547 7.77 -9.77 30.88
N LEU A 548 7.82 -8.77 30.00
CA LEU A 548 8.92 -7.82 29.97
C LEU A 548 8.75 -6.75 31.05
N THR A 549 9.84 -6.11 31.45
CA THR A 549 9.85 -4.97 32.37
C THR A 549 10.88 -3.97 31.91
N VAL A 550 10.47 -2.72 31.74
CA VAL A 550 11.34 -1.61 31.33
C VAL A 550 11.22 -0.45 32.31
N THR A 551 12.26 0.39 32.36
CA THR A 551 12.25 1.64 33.13
C THR A 551 12.70 2.75 32.17
N PRO A 552 12.07 3.94 32.12
CA PRO A 552 12.50 4.98 31.21
C PRO A 552 13.96 5.38 31.50
N LEU A 553 14.80 5.35 30.46
CA LEU A 553 16.25 5.56 30.53
C LEU A 553 17.01 4.46 31.32
N GLY A 554 16.34 3.38 31.72
CA GLY A 554 16.92 2.24 32.41
C GLY A 554 17.49 1.18 31.45
N GLU A 555 17.60 1.49 30.16
CA GLU A 555 18.21 0.61 29.17
C GLU A 555 19.67 0.32 29.51
N ARG A 556 20.06 -0.95 29.43
CA ARG A 556 21.46 -1.39 29.57
C ARG A 556 22.26 -0.99 28.34
N PHE A 557 21.75 -1.24 27.14
CA PHE A 557 22.48 -0.96 25.91
C PHE A 557 22.00 0.31 25.22
N PHE A 558 22.97 1.11 24.76
CA PHE A 558 22.71 2.28 23.94
C PHE A 558 23.61 2.28 22.73
N GLY A 559 23.01 2.27 21.54
CA GLY A 559 23.73 2.34 20.27
C GLY A 559 23.73 3.77 19.72
N VAL A 560 24.89 4.22 19.25
CA VAL A 560 25.03 5.45 18.47
C VAL A 560 25.53 5.07 17.07
N PRO A 561 24.63 4.82 16.11
CA PRO A 561 25.01 4.51 14.75
C PRO A 561 25.22 5.77 13.89
N ASP A 562 26.14 5.68 12.94
CA ASP A 562 26.17 6.57 11.78
C ASP A 562 25.10 6.16 10.74
N ASP A 563 24.46 7.11 10.09
CA ASP A 563 23.81 6.85 8.79
C ASP A 563 24.91 6.61 7.74
N VAL A 564 24.85 5.48 7.02
CA VAL A 564 25.94 5.05 6.12
C VAL A 564 25.52 5.19 4.64
N PRO A 565 26.19 6.06 3.85
CA PRO A 565 25.86 6.21 2.44
C PRO A 565 26.14 4.92 1.65
N GLY A 566 25.42 4.74 0.53
CA GLY A 566 25.63 3.60 -0.35
C GLY A 566 27.07 3.49 -0.86
N GLY A 567 27.63 2.28 -0.83
CA GLY A 567 29.04 2.00 -1.10
C GLY A 567 30.02 2.51 -0.03
N GLY A 568 29.51 2.96 1.12
CA GLY A 568 30.26 3.58 2.20
C GLY A 568 30.49 2.69 3.42
N THR A 569 31.17 3.27 4.40
CA THR A 569 31.39 2.68 5.73
C THR A 569 31.08 3.72 6.80
N GLY A 570 30.58 3.29 7.95
CA GLY A 570 30.42 4.10 9.16
C GLY A 570 30.58 3.20 10.39
N ASP A 571 30.29 3.74 11.57
CA ASP A 571 30.46 3.00 12.82
C ASP A 571 29.14 2.95 13.63
N LEU A 572 29.01 1.90 14.44
CA LEU A 572 28.04 1.79 15.53
C LEU A 572 28.82 1.73 16.84
N ALA A 573 28.76 2.81 17.62
CA ALA A 573 29.30 2.84 18.97
C ALA A 573 28.27 2.27 19.95
N VAL A 574 28.60 1.14 20.58
CA VAL A 574 27.74 0.48 21.57
C VAL A 574 28.21 0.86 22.97
N TYR A 575 27.29 1.25 23.85
CA TYR A 575 27.52 1.51 25.27
C TYR A 575 26.74 0.49 26.12
N ASP A 576 27.33 0.05 27.23
CA ASP A 576 26.70 -0.81 28.24
C ASP A 576 26.70 -0.08 29.59
N PHE A 577 25.53 0.27 30.09
CA PHE A 577 25.32 0.92 31.38
C PHE A 577 25.13 -0.06 32.54
N GLY A 578 25.21 -1.37 32.26
CA GLY A 578 24.91 -2.44 33.18
C GLY A 578 23.40 -2.69 33.31
N PRO A 579 23.01 -3.84 33.87
CA PRO A 579 21.60 -4.15 34.09
C PRO A 579 20.99 -3.14 35.08
N PHE A 580 19.76 -2.71 34.78
CA PHE A 580 18.96 -1.94 35.72
C PHE A 580 18.14 -2.90 36.59
N ASP A 581 18.18 -2.71 37.91
CA ASP A 581 17.52 -3.60 38.86
C ASP A 581 16.02 -3.70 38.55
N GLY A 582 15.54 -4.93 38.36
CA GLY A 582 14.13 -5.26 38.08
C GLY A 582 13.67 -5.08 36.63
N ASN A 583 14.50 -4.52 35.74
CA ASN A 583 14.24 -4.60 34.30
C ASN A 583 14.45 -6.03 33.79
N THR A 584 13.79 -6.36 32.69
CA THR A 584 14.12 -7.57 31.93
C THR A 584 15.58 -7.46 31.44
N PRO A 585 16.39 -8.52 31.61
CA PRO A 585 17.74 -8.53 31.06
C PRO A 585 17.70 -8.37 29.53
N GLU A 586 18.23 -7.27 29.04
CA GLU A 586 18.38 -7.02 27.60
C GLU A 586 19.36 -8.01 26.97
N LEU A 587 19.03 -8.44 25.75
CA LEU A 587 19.80 -9.39 24.96
C LEU A 587 20.96 -8.72 24.20
N GLY A 588 20.88 -7.39 23.99
CA GLY A 588 21.88 -6.60 23.26
C GLY A 588 21.25 -5.40 22.55
N LEU A 589 21.53 -5.22 21.26
CA LEU A 589 20.98 -4.13 20.43
C LEU A 589 20.20 -4.66 19.21
N LEU A 590 19.11 -3.97 18.89
CA LEU A 590 18.40 -4.04 17.62
C LEU A 590 18.73 -2.78 16.82
N LEU A 591 19.29 -2.95 15.62
CA LEU A 591 19.58 -1.85 14.69
C LEU A 591 18.63 -1.94 13.49
N LEU A 592 17.76 -0.96 13.34
CA LEU A 592 16.94 -0.80 12.13
C LEU A 592 17.74 0.05 11.15
N THR A 593 17.87 -0.39 9.89
CA THR A 593 18.73 0.28 8.89
C THR A 593 17.94 1.07 7.83
N ASN A 594 16.62 1.19 8.03
CA ASN A 594 15.68 1.85 7.14
C ASN A 594 14.76 2.85 7.86
N GLY A 595 15.31 3.54 8.87
CA GLY A 595 14.63 4.58 9.63
C GLY A 595 14.14 5.76 8.79
N ASP A 596 13.15 6.49 9.31
CA ASP A 596 12.59 7.66 8.64
C ASP A 596 13.45 8.91 8.89
N ARG A 597 13.76 9.66 7.84
CA ARG A 597 14.42 10.99 7.88
C ARG A 597 13.63 12.03 7.06
N GLY A 598 12.39 11.73 6.70
CA GLY A 598 11.47 12.59 5.96
C GLY A 598 11.38 12.28 4.46
N ALA A 599 10.75 13.18 3.72
CA ALA A 599 10.43 12.99 2.30
C ALA A 599 11.67 12.66 1.44
N GLY A 600 11.63 11.53 0.73
CA GLY A 600 12.73 11.03 -0.10
C GLY A 600 13.80 10.25 0.68
N ALA A 601 13.67 10.20 1.99
CA ALA A 601 14.53 9.47 2.91
C ALA A 601 13.66 8.74 3.95
N ARG A 602 12.57 8.10 3.52
CA ARG A 602 11.73 7.27 4.38
C ARG A 602 12.24 5.83 4.41
N GLY A 603 13.55 5.62 4.56
CA GLY A 603 14.16 4.30 4.60
C GLY A 603 14.32 3.59 3.25
N GLY A 604 15.04 2.47 3.29
CA GLY A 604 15.14 1.49 2.22
C GLY A 604 16.32 0.57 2.47
N ALA A 605 16.06 -0.68 2.81
CA ALA A 605 17.08 -1.70 3.01
C ALA A 605 16.56 -3.04 2.49
N THR A 606 17.49 -3.96 2.19
CA THR A 606 17.12 -5.34 1.84
C THR A 606 16.52 -6.06 3.02
N GLU A 607 15.69 -7.07 2.75
CA GLU A 607 14.98 -7.84 3.78
C GLU A 607 15.91 -8.47 4.81
N ASP A 608 17.07 -8.95 4.38
CA ASP A 608 18.07 -9.58 5.23
C ASP A 608 18.87 -8.59 6.10
N THR A 609 18.84 -7.29 5.80
CA THR A 609 19.63 -6.27 6.51
C THR A 609 18.83 -5.09 7.05
N GLU A 610 17.50 -5.06 6.84
CA GLU A 610 16.66 -3.99 7.37
C GLU A 610 16.59 -3.96 8.91
N ALA A 611 16.83 -5.11 9.56
CA ALA A 611 16.98 -5.23 11.00
C ALA A 611 18.15 -6.16 11.35
N LEU A 612 19.17 -5.60 12.00
CA LEU A 612 20.34 -6.32 12.47
C LEU A 612 20.27 -6.50 14.00
N ILE A 613 20.52 -7.72 14.46
CA ILE A 613 20.49 -8.08 15.88
C ILE A 613 21.93 -8.29 16.36
N PHE A 614 22.29 -7.60 17.44
CA PHE A 614 23.58 -7.71 18.12
C PHE A 614 23.35 -8.30 19.51
N LEU A 615 23.99 -9.42 19.82
CA LEU A 615 23.78 -10.17 21.06
C LEU A 615 24.99 -10.09 21.98
N VAL A 616 24.74 -10.04 23.28
CA VAL A 616 25.79 -10.17 24.31
C VAL A 616 26.26 -11.61 24.39
N GLU A 617 27.58 -11.82 24.39
CA GLU A 617 28.20 -13.14 24.65
C GLU A 617 28.36 -13.49 26.14
#